data_AF-A0A4W3GD85-F1
#
_entry.id   AF-A0A4W3GD85-F1
#
_cell.length_a   1.000
_cell.length_b   1.000
_cell.length_c   1.000
_cell.angle_alpha   90.00
_cell.angle_beta   90.00
_cell.angle_gamma   90.00
#
_symmetry.space_group_name_H-M   'P 1'
#
loop_
_entity.id
_entity.type
_entity.pdbx_description
1 polymer ?
#
loop_
_entity_poly.entity_id
_entity_poly.type
_entity_poly.pdbx_seq_one_letter_code
_entity_poly.pdbx_strand_id
1 'polypeptide(L)'
;MSAQISSGMKYLASLNFVHRDLATRNCLVGENYTIKIADFGMSRNLYTGDYYRIQGRAVLPIRWMAWESILLGKFTTGSDVWAFGVTFWEILMLCKEQPYHLQTDEQVIENAGEFFREQGKQVRSGPAHKGLDWRTLTLTPHTPGGRPKALDSRG
;
A
#
# COMPACT_ATOMS: atom_id res chain seq x y z
N MET A 1 -15.34 -3.03 6.81
CA MET A 1 -13.99 -2.73 7.35
C MET A 1 -13.21 -1.78 6.44
N SER A 2 -12.93 -2.12 5.17
CA SER A 2 -12.13 -1.28 4.25
C SER A 2 -12.69 0.12 4.00
N ALA A 3 -14.02 0.29 3.96
CA ALA A 3 -14.65 1.61 3.83
C ALA A 3 -14.32 2.56 4.99
N GLN A 4 -14.23 2.05 6.22
CA GLN A 4 -13.86 2.86 7.39
C GLN A 4 -12.39 3.30 7.31
N ILE A 5 -11.50 2.40 6.88
CA ILE A 5 -10.08 2.72 6.64
C ILE A 5 -9.95 3.76 5.53
N SER A 6 -10.64 3.59 4.40
CA SER A 6 -10.64 4.57 3.31
C SER A 6 -11.13 5.95 3.77
N SER A 7 -12.19 5.99 4.58
CA SER A 7 -12.68 7.24 5.19
C SER A 7 -11.63 7.89 6.10
N GLY A 8 -10.95 7.12 6.93
CA GLY A 8 -9.87 7.61 7.79
C GLY A 8 -8.67 8.14 6.99
N MET A 9 -8.25 7.44 5.94
CA MET A 9 -7.17 7.89 5.06
C MET A 9 -7.54 9.13 4.25
N LYS A 10 -8.81 9.25 3.82
CA LYS A 10 -9.32 10.47 3.19
C LYS A 10 -9.24 11.67 4.14
N TYR A 11 -9.56 11.46 5.42
CA TYR A 11 -9.41 12.49 6.44
C TYR A 11 -7.94 12.90 6.63
N LEU A 12 -7.00 11.95 6.77
CA LEU A 12 -5.57 12.26 6.85
C LEU A 12 -5.06 13.02 5.61
N ALA A 13 -5.48 12.61 4.41
CA ALA A 13 -5.15 13.29 3.17
C ALA A 13 -5.64 14.75 3.16
N SER A 14 -6.84 15.02 3.68
CA SER A 14 -7.37 16.39 3.79
C SER A 14 -6.54 17.30 4.71
N LEU A 15 -5.77 16.71 5.62
CA LEU A 15 -4.84 17.41 6.52
C LEU A 15 -3.42 17.49 5.94
N ASN A 16 -3.20 17.04 4.70
CA ASN A 16 -1.86 16.84 4.11
C ASN A 16 -0.95 15.94 4.97
N PHE A 17 -1.56 15.00 5.71
CA PHE A 17 -0.84 14.04 6.55
C PHE A 17 -0.62 12.74 5.78
N VAL A 18 0.64 12.30 5.70
CA VAL A 18 1.03 11.03 5.07
C VAL A 18 1.34 10.01 6.15
N HIS A 19 0.62 8.88 6.15
CA HIS A 19 0.70 7.83 7.18
C HIS A 19 2.00 7.01 7.08
N ARG A 20 2.46 6.67 5.86
CA ARG A 20 3.73 5.94 5.57
C ARG A 20 3.80 4.47 6.01
N ASP A 21 2.97 4.05 6.97
CA ASP A 21 2.92 2.66 7.47
C ASP A 21 1.49 2.14 7.60
N LEU A 22 0.66 2.35 6.57
CA LEU A 22 -0.70 1.80 6.58
C LEU A 22 -0.67 0.29 6.28
N ALA A 23 -1.22 -0.49 7.21
CA ALA A 23 -1.37 -1.93 7.12
C ALA A 23 -2.48 -2.40 8.09
N THR A 24 -2.96 -3.63 7.97
CA THR A 24 -3.98 -4.14 8.91
C THR A 24 -3.48 -4.18 10.37
N ARG A 25 -2.19 -4.46 10.60
CA ARG A 25 -1.53 -4.40 11.93
C ARG A 25 -1.63 -3.03 12.62
N ASN A 26 -1.85 -1.98 11.84
CA ASN A 26 -1.97 -0.59 12.29
C ASN A 26 -3.43 -0.11 12.27
N CYS A 27 -4.40 -1.04 12.18
CA CYS A 27 -5.83 -0.78 12.32
C CYS A 27 -6.36 -1.42 13.60
N LEU A 28 -6.91 -0.62 14.51
CA LEU A 28 -7.56 -1.10 15.72
C LEU A 28 -9.02 -1.43 15.45
N VAL A 29 -9.51 -2.53 16.03
CA VAL A 29 -10.92 -2.94 16.00
C VAL A 29 -11.53 -2.70 17.39
N GLY A 30 -12.53 -1.84 17.46
CA GLY A 30 -13.33 -1.59 18.66
C GLY A 30 -14.69 -2.28 18.60
N GLU A 31 -15.58 -1.87 19.50
CA GLU A 31 -16.97 -2.34 19.54
C GLU A 31 -17.70 -2.09 18.20
N ASN A 32 -18.66 -2.97 17.89
CA ASN A 32 -19.46 -2.92 16.66
C ASN A 32 -18.62 -2.91 15.36
N TYR A 33 -17.44 -3.54 15.38
CA TYR A 33 -16.49 -3.54 14.26
C TYR A 33 -16.08 -2.14 13.80
N THR A 34 -16.00 -1.20 14.74
CA THR A 34 -15.47 0.15 14.50
C THR A 34 -13.97 0.08 14.28
N ILE A 35 -13.49 0.64 13.17
CA ILE A 35 -12.06 0.64 12.82
C ILE A 35 -11.46 2.02 13.08
N LYS A 36 -10.30 2.06 13.73
CA LYS A 36 -9.48 3.28 13.89
C LYS A 36 -8.08 3.02 13.37
N ILE A 37 -7.60 3.93 12.54
CA ILE A 37 -6.21 3.90 12.03
C ILE A 37 -5.30 4.40 13.14
N ALA A 38 -4.19 3.70 13.38
CA ALA A 38 -3.20 4.03 14.38
C ALA A 38 -1.79 3.93 13.79
N ASP A 39 -0.81 4.56 14.45
CA ASP A 39 0.61 4.46 14.11
C ASP A 39 1.40 4.13 15.38
N PHE A 40 1.33 2.88 15.81
CA PHE A 40 2.11 2.42 16.94
C PHE A 40 3.42 1.84 16.46
N GLY A 41 4.50 2.61 16.58
CA GLY A 41 5.87 2.08 16.50
C GLY A 41 6.15 0.94 17.50
N MET A 42 5.23 0.70 18.46
CA MET A 42 5.24 -0.42 19.42
C MET A 42 4.83 -1.77 18.80
N SER A 43 4.12 -1.80 17.66
CA SER A 43 3.72 -3.05 16.99
C SER A 43 4.91 -3.74 16.31
N ARG A 44 6.01 -3.01 16.06
CA ARG A 44 7.20 -3.49 15.35
C ARG A 44 7.82 -4.76 15.92
N ASN A 45 7.72 -4.97 17.23
CA ASN A 45 8.27 -6.18 17.87
C ASN A 45 7.41 -7.43 17.62
N LEU A 46 6.09 -7.27 17.44
CA LEU A 46 5.18 -8.38 17.13
C LEU A 46 5.17 -8.73 15.64
N TYR A 47 5.45 -7.73 14.80
CA TYR A 47 5.42 -7.85 13.34
C TYR A 47 6.81 -7.72 12.71
N THR A 48 7.86 -8.21 13.37
CA THR A 48 9.25 -8.04 12.90
C THR A 48 9.47 -8.51 11.46
N GLY A 49 8.79 -9.58 11.03
CA GLY A 49 8.83 -10.10 9.66
C GLY A 49 8.19 -9.21 8.60
N ASP A 50 7.40 -8.20 9.00
CA ASP A 50 6.83 -7.22 8.07
C ASP A 50 7.78 -6.06 7.76
N TYR A 51 8.89 -5.96 8.51
CA TYR A 51 9.81 -4.85 8.41
C TYR A 51 11.20 -5.31 7.96
N TYR A 52 11.64 -4.74 6.84
CA TYR A 52 12.99 -4.90 6.36
C TYR A 52 13.95 -3.94 7.05
N ARG A 53 15.08 -4.47 7.51
CA ARG A 53 16.13 -3.69 8.20
C ARG A 53 17.34 -3.52 7.29
N ILE A 54 17.49 -2.33 6.75
CA ILE A 54 18.70 -1.94 6.03
C ILE A 54 19.76 -1.53 7.04
N GLN A 55 20.97 -2.09 6.96
CA GLN A 55 22.09 -1.72 7.83
C GLN A 55 22.34 -0.20 7.77
N GLY A 56 22.29 0.47 8.92
CA GLY A 56 22.49 1.92 9.04
C GLY A 56 21.32 2.80 8.59
N ARG A 57 20.16 2.23 8.23
CA ARG A 57 18.95 2.98 7.86
C ARG A 57 17.74 2.61 8.73
N ALA A 58 16.64 3.33 8.52
CA ALA A 58 15.36 3.07 9.16
C ALA A 58 14.80 1.68 8.79
N VAL A 59 13.97 1.15 9.70
CA VAL A 59 13.20 -0.08 9.55
C VAL A 59 11.96 0.21 8.70
N LEU A 60 11.76 -0.51 7.59
CA LEU A 60 10.78 -0.14 6.54
C LEU A 60 9.79 -1.28 6.21
N PRO A 61 8.48 -1.00 6.08
CA PRO A 61 7.46 -1.99 5.73
C PRO A 61 7.40 -2.24 4.21
N ILE A 62 8.50 -2.72 3.61
CA ILE A 62 8.70 -2.72 2.14
C ILE A 62 7.58 -3.40 1.33
N ARG A 63 6.87 -4.37 1.91
CA ARG A 63 5.78 -5.11 1.25
C ARG A 63 4.49 -4.29 1.10
N TRP A 64 4.36 -3.18 1.84
CA TRP A 64 3.25 -2.22 1.75
C TRP A 64 3.64 -0.93 1.05
N MET A 65 4.93 -0.73 0.76
CA MET A 65 5.45 0.51 0.20
C MET A 65 5.25 0.57 -1.31
N ALA A 66 4.97 1.77 -1.82
CA ALA A 66 5.00 2.06 -3.24
C ALA A 66 6.45 1.99 -3.77
N TRP A 67 6.62 1.72 -5.07
CA TRP A 67 7.94 1.58 -5.68
C TRP A 67 8.78 2.85 -5.52
N GLU A 68 8.17 4.05 -5.62
CA GLU A 68 8.86 5.32 -5.43
C GLU A 68 9.27 5.56 -3.97
N SER A 69 8.53 4.99 -3.01
CA SER A 69 8.90 5.03 -1.60
C SER A 69 10.09 4.11 -1.31
N ILE A 70 10.15 2.95 -1.96
CA ILE A 70 11.27 2.00 -1.83
C ILE A 70 12.54 2.54 -2.49
N LEU A 71 12.45 2.99 -3.74
CA LEU A 71 13.62 3.38 -4.54
C LEU A 71 14.10 4.81 -4.25
N LEU A 72 13.17 5.74 -4.05
CA LEU A 72 13.46 7.17 -3.96
C LEU A 72 13.22 7.76 -2.56
N GLY A 73 12.72 6.96 -1.61
CA GLY A 73 12.35 7.45 -0.27
C GLY A 73 11.19 8.46 -0.31
N LYS A 74 10.40 8.50 -1.38
CA LYS A 74 9.32 9.47 -1.59
C LYS A 74 8.02 8.97 -0.97
N PHE A 75 7.52 9.69 0.04
CA PHE A 75 6.24 9.40 0.70
C PHE A 75 5.23 10.51 0.39
N THR A 76 4.05 10.12 -0.10
CA THR A 76 2.97 11.03 -0.49
C THR A 76 1.60 10.41 -0.17
N THR A 77 0.53 11.17 -0.30
CA THR A 77 -0.83 10.60 -0.31
C THR A 77 -1.00 9.51 -1.37
N GLY A 78 -0.30 9.59 -2.51
CA GLY A 78 -0.29 8.54 -3.53
C GLY A 78 0.33 7.23 -3.05
N SER A 79 1.43 7.29 -2.30
CA SER A 79 2.03 6.08 -1.69
C SER A 79 1.16 5.50 -0.57
N ASP A 80 0.40 6.33 0.14
CA ASP A 80 -0.60 5.86 1.10
C ASP A 80 -1.79 5.16 0.41
N VAL A 81 -2.18 5.61 -0.79
CA VAL A 81 -3.19 4.92 -1.62
C VAL A 81 -2.66 3.55 -2.07
N TRP A 82 -1.38 3.43 -2.40
CA TRP A 82 -0.74 2.14 -2.65
C TRP A 82 -0.83 1.21 -1.43
N ALA A 83 -0.41 1.71 -0.26
CA ALA A 83 -0.46 0.96 0.99
C ALA A 83 -1.91 0.55 1.37
N PHE A 84 -2.90 1.39 1.07
CA PHE A 84 -4.32 1.06 1.22
C PHE A 84 -4.73 -0.11 0.31
N GLY A 85 -4.22 -0.18 -0.92
CA GLY A 85 -4.46 -1.31 -1.82
C GLY A 85 -3.94 -2.63 -1.25
N VAL A 86 -2.73 -2.62 -0.68
CA VAL A 86 -2.15 -3.79 0.02
C VAL A 86 -2.95 -4.12 1.28
N THR A 87 -3.34 -3.12 2.06
CA THR A 87 -4.19 -3.30 3.26
C THR A 87 -5.56 -3.90 2.91
N PHE A 88 -6.13 -3.47 1.79
CA PHE A 88 -7.39 -4.03 1.31
C PHE A 88 -7.22 -5.49 0.86
N TRP A 89 -6.10 -5.82 0.22
CA TRP A 89 -5.74 -7.21 -0.10
C TRP A 89 -5.63 -8.07 1.17
N GLU A 90 -4.98 -7.59 2.24
CA GLU A 90 -4.89 -8.31 3.51
C GLU A 90 -6.29 -8.63 4.08
N ILE A 91 -7.21 -7.65 4.05
CA ILE A 91 -8.60 -7.84 4.50
C ILE A 91 -9.30 -8.93 3.69
N LEU A 92 -9.13 -8.93 2.36
CA LEU A 92 -9.71 -9.96 1.47
C LEU A 92 -9.11 -11.35 1.71
N MET A 93 -7.85 -11.41 2.10
CA MET A 93 -7.14 -12.64 2.47
C MET A 93 -7.37 -13.05 3.93
N LEU A 94 -8.21 -12.33 4.67
CA LEU A 94 -8.45 -12.54 6.10
C LEU A 94 -7.15 -12.55 6.91
N CYS A 95 -6.17 -11.76 6.48
CA CYS A 95 -4.83 -11.65 7.07
C CYS A 95 -4.10 -13.00 7.24
N LYS A 96 -4.42 -14.01 6.42
CA LYS A 96 -3.82 -15.35 6.53
C LYS A 96 -2.42 -15.46 5.92
N GLU A 97 -2.11 -14.55 5.00
CA GLU A 97 -0.85 -14.55 4.25
C GLU A 97 -0.25 -13.15 4.27
N GLN A 98 1.09 -13.09 4.33
CA GLN A 98 1.82 -11.85 4.15
C GLN A 98 1.78 -11.43 2.67
N PRO A 99 1.70 -10.12 2.35
CA PRO A 99 1.87 -9.66 0.98
C PRO A 99 3.22 -10.15 0.42
N TYR A 100 3.19 -10.72 -0.78
CA TYR A 100 4.36 -11.30 -1.42
C TYR A 100 5.04 -12.43 -0.61
N HIS A 101 4.29 -13.22 0.16
CA HIS A 101 4.86 -14.29 1.03
C HIS A 101 5.76 -15.32 0.32
N LEU A 102 5.66 -15.45 -1.02
CA LEU A 102 6.53 -16.31 -1.84
C LEU A 102 7.83 -15.63 -2.28
N GLN A 103 8.04 -14.36 -1.95
CA GLN A 103 9.22 -13.57 -2.31
C GLN A 103 10.03 -13.23 -1.06
N THR A 104 11.36 -13.24 -1.20
CA THR A 104 12.26 -12.65 -0.20
C THR A 104 12.16 -11.12 -0.20
N ASP A 105 12.70 -10.47 0.82
CA ASP A 105 12.71 -9.02 0.90
C ASP A 105 13.52 -8.39 -0.26
N GLU A 106 14.62 -9.02 -0.67
CA GLU A 106 15.41 -8.62 -1.83
C GLU A 106 14.59 -8.69 -3.12
N GLN A 107 13.82 -9.77 -3.31
CA GLN A 107 12.97 -9.94 -4.49
C GLN A 107 11.84 -8.88 -4.54
N VAL A 108 11.29 -8.49 -3.38
CA VAL A 108 10.31 -7.40 -3.29
C VAL A 108 10.95 -6.06 -3.70
N ILE A 109 12.20 -5.81 -3.29
CA ILE A 109 12.95 -4.61 -3.68
C ILE A 109 13.28 -4.61 -5.17
N GLU A 110 13.74 -5.74 -5.71
CA GLU A 110 14.00 -5.90 -7.15
C GLU A 110 12.72 -5.66 -7.98
N ASN A 111 11.59 -6.18 -7.51
CA ASN A 111 10.29 -5.99 -8.13
C ASN A 111 9.87 -4.51 -8.18
N ALA A 112 10.20 -3.70 -7.16
CA ALA A 112 10.01 -2.24 -7.23
C ALA A 112 10.80 -1.61 -8.39
N GLY A 113 12.00 -2.14 -8.69
CA GLY A 113 12.78 -1.77 -9.87
C GLY A 113 12.11 -2.15 -11.20
N GLU A 114 11.33 -3.23 -11.25
CA GLU A 114 10.53 -3.59 -12.43
C GLU A 114 9.34 -2.64 -12.63
N PHE A 115 8.71 -2.17 -11.54
CA PHE A 115 7.69 -1.12 -11.62
C PHE A 115 8.24 0.17 -12.22
N PHE A 116 9.44 0.59 -11.79
CA PHE A 116 10.10 1.77 -12.34
C PHE A 116 10.45 1.62 -13.83
N ARG A 117 10.83 0.41 -14.27
CA ARG A 117 11.21 0.13 -15.66
C ARG A 117 10.02 0.04 -16.62
N GLU A 118 8.80 -0.16 -16.12
CA GLU A 118 7.56 -0.25 -16.91
C GLU A 118 7.60 -1.30 -18.05
N GLN A 119 8.40 -2.36 -17.92
CA GLN A 119 8.58 -3.39 -18.96
C GLN A 119 7.56 -4.54 -18.90
N GLY A 120 6.58 -4.49 -17.99
CA GLY A 120 5.57 -5.54 -17.83
C GLY A 120 6.04 -6.79 -17.06
N LYS A 121 7.23 -6.75 -16.45
CA LYS A 121 7.83 -7.85 -15.68
C LYS A 121 7.50 -7.81 -14.18
N GLN A 122 6.82 -6.76 -13.73
CA GLN A 122 6.46 -6.56 -12.33
C GLN A 122 5.46 -7.60 -11.83
N VAL A 123 5.72 -8.15 -10.65
CA VAL A 123 4.83 -9.07 -9.95
C VAL A 123 3.98 -8.29 -8.96
N ARG A 124 2.70 -8.63 -8.84
CA ARG A 124 1.76 -7.99 -7.91
C ARG A 124 1.30 -8.97 -6.85
N SER A 125 1.13 -8.48 -5.61
CA SER A 125 0.49 -9.26 -4.54
C SER A 125 -0.99 -9.45 -4.91
N GLY A 126 -1.34 -10.61 -5.44
CA GLY A 126 -2.70 -10.94 -5.83
C GLY A 126 -3.03 -12.36 -5.41
N PRO A 127 -4.28 -12.65 -5.00
CA PRO A 127 -4.70 -14.02 -4.83
C PRO A 127 -4.71 -14.68 -6.20
N ALA A 128 -3.83 -15.65 -6.42
CA ALA A 128 -3.80 -16.45 -7.65
C ALA A 128 -5.14 -17.15 -7.94
N HIS A 129 -6.05 -17.24 -6.95
CA HIS A 129 -7.21 -18.12 -6.97
C HIS A 129 -8.60 -17.46 -7.12
N LYS A 130 -8.75 -16.11 -7.20
CA LYS A 130 -10.10 -15.50 -7.12
C LYS A 130 -10.49 -14.47 -8.17
N GLY A 131 -9.77 -14.36 -9.29
CA GLY A 131 -10.21 -13.52 -10.42
C GLY A 131 -10.31 -12.02 -10.11
N LEU A 132 -9.69 -11.55 -9.02
CA LEU A 132 -9.61 -10.13 -8.68
C LEU A 132 -8.43 -9.53 -9.45
N ASP A 133 -8.71 -8.78 -10.52
CA ASP A 133 -7.69 -8.04 -11.26
C ASP A 133 -7.15 -6.92 -10.35
N TRP A 134 -5.83 -6.86 -10.21
CA TRP A 134 -5.18 -5.78 -9.49
C TRP A 134 -5.46 -4.41 -10.12
N ARG A 135 -5.77 -4.35 -11.43
CA ARG A 135 -6.11 -3.10 -12.14
C ARG A 135 -7.32 -2.40 -11.53
N THR A 136 -8.19 -3.17 -10.87
CA THR A 136 -9.33 -2.67 -10.10
C THR A 136 -9.00 -2.30 -8.65
N LEU A 137 -7.86 -2.75 -8.09
CA LEU A 137 -7.51 -2.60 -6.66
C LEU A 137 -6.49 -1.49 -6.41
N THR A 138 -5.47 -1.35 -7.25
CA THR A 138 -4.57 -0.20 -7.17
C THR A 138 -5.21 0.97 -7.89
N LEU A 139 -5.85 1.88 -7.17
CA LEU A 139 -6.33 3.19 -7.65
C LEU A 139 -5.18 4.12 -8.08
N THR A 140 -4.05 3.56 -8.49
CA THR A 140 -2.92 4.30 -9.04
C THR A 140 -3.21 4.51 -10.52
N PRO A 141 -3.33 5.76 -11.00
CA PRO A 141 -3.44 6.00 -12.43
C PRO A 141 -2.12 5.58 -13.07
N HIS A 142 -2.16 4.47 -13.81
CA HIS A 142 -1.17 4.21 -14.85
C HIS A 142 -1.44 5.17 -15.98
N THR A 143 -0.87 6.37 -15.91
CA THR A 143 -0.80 7.26 -17.06
C THR A 143 0.50 8.05 -17.06
N PRO A 144 1.39 7.82 -18.04
CA PRO A 144 2.18 8.88 -18.61
C PRO A 144 1.23 9.79 -19.42
N GLY A 145 1.04 11.04 -19.00
CA GLY A 145 0.59 12.11 -19.91
C GLY A 145 -0.91 12.29 -20.22
N GLY A 146 -1.84 11.72 -19.46
CA GLY A 146 -3.28 11.95 -19.66
C GLY A 146 -3.87 13.00 -18.71
N ARG A 147 -3.94 14.28 -19.11
CA ARG A 147 -4.85 15.25 -18.46
C ARG A 147 -6.28 14.70 -18.50
N PRO A 148 -7.10 14.84 -17.45
CA PRO A 148 -8.53 14.68 -17.58
C PRO A 148 -9.05 15.79 -18.53
N LYS A 149 -9.37 15.44 -19.78
CA LYS A 149 -10.29 16.24 -20.60
C LYS A 149 -11.70 15.94 -20.14
N ALA A 150 -12.09 16.54 -19.02
CA ALA A 150 -13.48 16.64 -18.58
C ALA A 150 -13.65 17.95 -17.82
N LEU A 151 -13.48 19.05 -18.55
CA LEU A 151 -13.95 20.42 -18.27
C LEU A 151 -13.40 21.32 -19.38
N ASP A 152 -13.70 20.97 -20.64
CA ASP A 152 -13.70 21.96 -21.71
C ASP A 152 -14.57 21.46 -22.86
N SER A 153 -15.30 22.39 -23.46
CA SER A 153 -16.40 22.28 -24.41
C SER A 153 -17.74 21.83 -23.80
N ARG A 154 -18.84 22.58 -23.90
CA ARG A 154 -19.15 23.77 -24.72
C ARG A 154 -20.52 24.28 -24.24
N GLY A 155 -20.78 25.58 -24.38
CA GLY A 155 -22.14 26.14 -24.41
C GLY A 155 -22.36 27.26 -23.42
#